data_AF-A0A0C9XH32-F1
#
_entry.id   AF-A0A0C9XH32-F1
#
_cell.length_a   1.000
_cell.length_b   1.000
_cell.length_c   1.000
_cell.angle_alpha   90.00
_cell.angle_beta   90.00
_cell.angle_gamma   90.00
#
_symmetry.space_group_name_H-M   'P 1'
#
loop_
_entity.id
_entity.type
_entity.pdbx_description
1 polymer ?
#
loop_
_entity_poly.entity_id
_entity_poly.type
_entity_poly.pdbx_seq_one_letter_code
_entity_poly.pdbx_strand_id
1 'polypeptide(L)'
;FVSMVISLVTQHWILVWLLILSCLVPSASATPLVQRPFPNIPFSTFSDAIQSIFGSSISFATVLAVSSTLFENPDLLNLHFRQQQRICGDENKVQITGWITALSNALVDKLGNKRTETLFCENELAHVPDKKTKVTLLARKLDKLASCLKLSTFDEKGNYKGKLLPVSHSRIEPAYVICPPS
;
A
#
# COMPACT_ATOMS: atom_id res chain seq x y z
N PHE A 1 27.03 24.55 53.10
CA PHE A 1 27.48 25.35 51.96
C PHE A 1 28.08 24.48 50.84
N VAL A 2 29.15 23.70 51.11
CA VAL A 2 29.81 22.82 50.11
C VAL A 2 28.86 21.80 49.45
N SER A 3 27.99 21.14 50.22
CA SER A 3 27.00 20.17 49.67
C SER A 3 25.99 20.80 48.71
N MET A 4 25.58 22.05 48.95
CA MET A 4 24.64 22.79 48.10
C MET A 4 25.29 23.22 46.78
N VAL A 5 26.57 23.60 46.81
CA VAL A 5 27.35 23.94 45.62
C VAL A 5 27.59 22.70 44.75
N ILE A 6 27.91 21.55 45.36
CA ILE A 6 28.08 20.28 44.63
C ILE A 6 26.77 19.85 43.97
N SER A 7 25.63 19.99 44.66
CA SER A 7 24.30 19.66 44.10
C SER A 7 23.90 20.56 42.94
N LEU A 8 24.26 21.85 42.98
CA LEU A 8 24.03 22.74 41.84
C LEU A 8 24.90 22.32 40.64
N VAL A 9 26.19 22.07 40.85
CA VAL A 9 27.12 21.71 39.77
C VAL A 9 26.71 20.39 39.11
N THR A 10 26.29 19.38 39.89
CA THR A 10 25.80 18.11 39.34
C THR A 10 24.49 18.28 38.57
N GLN A 11 23.56 19.11 39.04
CA GLN A 11 22.31 19.40 38.33
C GLN A 11 22.54 20.10 36.99
N HIS A 12 23.48 21.04 36.92
CA HIS A 12 23.82 21.71 35.66
C HIS A 12 24.54 20.75 34.70
N TRP A 13 25.38 19.85 35.21
CA TRP A 13 26.05 18.82 34.41
C TRP A 13 25.06 17.81 33.80
N ILE A 14 24.04 17.41 34.57
CA ILE A 14 22.95 16.54 34.09
C ILE A 14 22.16 17.23 32.97
N LEU A 15 21.85 18.52 33.12
CA LEU A 15 21.15 19.29 32.08
C LEU A 15 21.97 19.42 30.79
N VAL A 16 23.29 19.65 30.90
CA VAL A 16 24.20 19.67 29.74
C VAL A 16 24.22 18.30 29.05
N TRP A 17 24.28 17.21 29.81
CA TRP A 17 24.23 15.85 29.26
C TRP A 17 22.90 15.53 28.57
N LEU A 18 21.77 15.95 29.15
CA LEU A 18 20.44 15.80 28.54
C LEU A 18 20.31 16.60 27.24
N LEU A 19 20.88 17.82 27.19
CA LEU A 19 20.90 18.63 25.97
C LEU A 19 21.75 17.97 24.87
N ILE A 20 22.94 17.46 25.21
CA ILE A 20 23.80 16.72 24.27
C ILE A 20 23.08 15.47 23.76
N LEU A 21 22.43 14.71 24.66
CA LEU A 21 21.64 13.54 24.28
C LEU A 21 20.50 13.90 23.34
N SER A 22 19.81 15.02 23.57
CA SER A 22 18.73 15.49 22.70
C SER A 22 19.20 15.91 21.30
N CYS A 23 20.42 16.45 21.18
CA CYS A 23 21.04 16.77 19.89
C CYS A 23 21.49 15.52 19.10
N LEU A 24 21.71 14.40 19.80
CA LEU A 24 22.10 13.11 19.21
C LEU A 24 20.89 12.30 18.75
N VAL A 25 19.66 12.68 19.13
CA VAL A 25 18.45 12.05 18.61
C VAL A 25 18.25 12.55 17.17
N PRO A 26 18.24 11.66 16.15
CA PRO A 26 17.89 12.05 14.80
C PRO A 26 16.52 12.74 14.82
N SER A 27 16.51 14.03 14.50
CA SER A 27 15.27 14.77 14.35
C SER A 27 14.56 14.24 13.10
N ALA A 28 13.61 13.34 13.29
CA ALA A 28 12.73 12.90 12.22
C ALA A 28 11.73 14.05 11.95
N SER A 29 12.05 14.93 10.99
CA SER A 29 11.01 15.80 10.45
C SER A 29 10.04 14.94 9.65
N ALA A 30 8.77 14.95 10.02
CA ALA A 30 7.71 14.45 9.15
C ALA A 30 7.59 15.43 7.97
N THR A 31 8.42 15.24 6.94
CA THR A 31 8.25 15.95 5.67
C THR A 31 6.82 15.69 5.22
N PRO A 32 6.01 16.72 4.88
CA PRO A 32 4.66 16.50 4.41
C PRO A 32 4.73 15.48 3.29
N LEU A 33 4.00 14.36 3.44
CA LEU A 33 4.05 13.28 2.48
C LEU A 33 3.72 13.87 1.11
N VAL A 34 4.71 13.86 0.22
CA VAL A 34 4.46 14.19 -1.18
C VAL A 34 3.49 13.13 -1.67
N GLN A 35 2.26 13.53 -1.94
CA GLN A 35 1.20 12.66 -2.44
C GLN A 35 1.14 12.75 -3.95
N ARG A 36 0.81 11.64 -4.60
CA ARG A 36 0.49 11.65 -6.03
C ARG A 36 -1.00 11.92 -6.25
N PRO A 37 -1.38 12.58 -7.35
CA PRO A 37 -2.79 12.69 -7.71
C PRO A 37 -3.38 11.29 -8.00
N PHE A 38 -4.71 11.17 -7.85
CA PHE A 38 -5.43 9.98 -8.29
C PHE A 38 -5.14 9.72 -9.78
N PRO A 39 -4.90 8.45 -10.19
CA PRO A 39 -4.53 8.15 -11.57
C PRO A 39 -5.63 8.58 -12.54
N ASN A 40 -5.24 9.32 -13.59
CA ASN A 40 -6.15 9.71 -14.66
C ASN A 40 -6.34 8.53 -15.63
N ILE A 41 -7.32 7.68 -15.32
CA ILE A 41 -7.68 6.50 -16.12
C ILE A 41 -9.15 6.65 -16.52
N PRO A 42 -9.50 6.48 -17.81
CA PRO A 42 -10.90 6.46 -18.22
C PRO A 42 -11.67 5.39 -17.47
N PHE A 43 -12.89 5.72 -17.02
CA PHE A 43 -13.73 4.77 -16.30
C PHE A 43 -14.02 3.50 -17.14
N SER A 44 -14.13 3.62 -18.47
CA SER A 44 -14.27 2.47 -19.37
C SER A 44 -13.10 1.50 -19.23
N THR A 45 -11.86 1.98 -19.33
CA THR A 45 -10.65 1.16 -19.16
C THR A 45 -10.60 0.50 -17.79
N PHE A 46 -10.98 1.22 -16.73
CA PHE A 46 -11.07 0.67 -15.39
C PHE A 46 -12.14 -0.44 -15.30
N SER A 47 -13.34 -0.17 -15.79
CA SER A 47 -14.47 -1.10 -15.77
C SER A 47 -14.17 -2.37 -16.55
N ASP A 48 -13.59 -2.24 -17.75
CA ASP A 48 -13.20 -3.37 -18.60
C ASP A 48 -12.13 -4.24 -17.90
N ALA A 49 -11.15 -3.61 -17.25
CA ALA A 49 -10.13 -4.33 -16.48
C ALA A 49 -10.76 -5.09 -15.29
N ILE A 50 -11.68 -4.47 -14.55
CA ILE A 50 -12.37 -5.12 -13.43
C ILE A 50 -13.18 -6.32 -13.91
N GLN A 51 -13.98 -6.15 -14.97
CA GLN A 51 -14.79 -7.23 -15.54
C GLN A 51 -13.92 -8.38 -16.07
N SER A 52 -12.80 -8.05 -16.72
CA SER A 52 -11.86 -9.05 -17.25
C SER A 52 -11.15 -9.82 -16.13
N ILE A 53 -10.77 -9.15 -15.03
CA ILE A 53 -9.99 -9.76 -13.94
C ILE A 53 -10.89 -10.53 -12.97
N PHE A 54 -12.06 -9.99 -12.62
CA PHE A 54 -12.90 -10.52 -11.54
C PHE A 54 -14.25 -11.07 -12.02
N GLY A 55 -14.61 -10.88 -13.28
CA GLY A 55 -15.91 -11.26 -13.82
C GLY A 55 -16.97 -10.17 -13.65
N SER A 56 -18.12 -10.36 -14.30
CA SER A 56 -19.23 -9.39 -14.32
C SER A 56 -20.09 -9.39 -13.06
N SER A 57 -20.00 -10.43 -12.22
CA SER A 57 -20.79 -10.58 -10.99
C SER A 57 -20.15 -9.94 -9.75
N ILE A 58 -18.99 -9.28 -9.88
CA ILE A 58 -18.30 -8.65 -8.75
C ILE A 58 -19.10 -7.44 -8.22
N SER A 59 -19.25 -7.37 -6.89
CA SER A 59 -19.95 -6.25 -6.26
C SER A 59 -19.11 -4.96 -6.28
N PHE A 60 -19.78 -3.81 -6.40
CA PHE A 60 -19.11 -2.51 -6.30
C PHE A 60 -18.31 -2.34 -5.00
N ALA A 61 -18.86 -2.79 -3.87
CA ALA A 61 -18.17 -2.73 -2.58
C ALA A 61 -16.86 -3.54 -2.58
N THR A 62 -16.85 -4.70 -3.24
CA THR A 62 -15.65 -5.51 -3.42
C THR A 62 -14.63 -4.80 -4.30
N VAL A 63 -15.06 -4.21 -5.42
CA VAL A 63 -14.19 -3.44 -6.34
C VAL A 63 -13.54 -2.26 -5.60
N LEU A 64 -14.32 -1.53 -4.80
CA LEU A 64 -13.81 -0.42 -4.00
C LEU A 64 -12.80 -0.92 -2.96
N ALA A 65 -13.11 -1.98 -2.22
CA ALA A 65 -12.22 -2.54 -1.22
C ALA A 65 -10.87 -2.98 -1.83
N VAL A 66 -10.89 -3.67 -2.97
CA VAL A 66 -9.68 -4.11 -3.68
C VAL A 66 -8.88 -2.90 -4.17
N SER A 67 -9.56 -1.94 -4.80
CA SER A 67 -8.92 -0.75 -5.37
C SER A 67 -8.29 0.12 -4.29
N SER A 68 -9.01 0.39 -3.20
CA SER A 68 -8.48 1.07 -2.01
C SER A 68 -7.31 0.29 -1.39
N THR A 69 -7.38 -1.04 -1.34
CA THR A 69 -6.25 -1.85 -0.84
C THR A 69 -4.99 -1.62 -1.67
N LEU A 70 -5.10 -1.49 -2.99
CA LEU A 70 -3.94 -1.18 -3.83
C LEU A 70 -3.44 0.26 -3.64
N PHE A 71 -4.34 1.25 -3.57
CA PHE A 71 -3.96 2.66 -3.41
C PHE A 71 -3.34 2.98 -2.04
N GLU A 72 -3.81 2.30 -0.98
CA GLU A 72 -3.35 2.51 0.40
C GLU A 72 -2.10 1.71 0.78
N ASN A 73 -1.56 0.87 -0.13
CA ASN A 73 -0.35 0.06 0.15
C ASN A 73 0.79 0.33 -0.85
N PRO A 74 1.20 1.60 -1.08
CA PRO A 74 2.20 1.93 -2.09
C PRO A 74 3.59 1.37 -1.76
N ASP A 75 4.01 1.31 -0.50
CA ASP A 75 5.33 0.76 -0.12
C ASP A 75 5.43 -0.74 -0.43
N LEU A 76 4.37 -1.49 -0.17
CA LEU A 76 4.33 -2.91 -0.50
C LEU A 76 4.36 -3.12 -2.02
N LEU A 77 3.62 -2.30 -2.78
CA LEU A 77 3.67 -2.33 -4.24
C LEU A 77 5.05 -1.92 -4.78
N ASN A 78 5.72 -0.94 -4.17
CA ASN A 78 7.08 -0.56 -4.52
C ASN A 78 8.05 -1.75 -4.40
N LEU A 79 7.96 -2.49 -3.28
CA LEU A 79 8.77 -3.70 -3.05
C LEU A 79 8.44 -4.80 -4.05
N HIS A 80 7.15 -5.02 -4.32
CA HIS A 80 6.67 -5.98 -5.30
C HIS A 80 7.25 -5.71 -6.71
N PHE A 81 7.03 -4.51 -7.24
CA PHE A 81 7.48 -4.15 -8.58
C PHE A 81 9.00 -4.07 -8.69
N ARG A 82 9.71 -3.69 -7.62
CA ARG A 82 11.17 -3.75 -7.59
C ARG A 82 11.68 -5.18 -7.74
N GLN A 83 11.10 -6.12 -6.99
CA GLN A 83 11.52 -7.52 -7.03
C GLN A 83 11.11 -8.25 -8.33
N GLN A 84 10.13 -7.73 -9.07
CA GLN A 84 9.80 -8.23 -10.41
C GLN A 84 10.87 -7.91 -11.47
N GLN A 85 11.75 -6.94 -11.21
CA GLN A 85 12.83 -6.57 -12.12
C GLN A 85 14.13 -7.27 -11.71
N ARG A 86 14.93 -7.68 -12.71
CA ARG A 86 16.31 -8.12 -12.49
C ARG A 86 17.23 -6.92 -12.66
N ILE A 87 17.70 -6.37 -11.56
CA ILE A 87 18.56 -5.18 -11.61
C ILE A 87 19.97 -5.52 -11.13
N CYS A 88 20.10 -6.48 -10.22
CA CYS A 88 21.38 -7.12 -9.89
C CYS A 88 21.47 -8.51 -10.54
N GLY A 89 22.66 -8.86 -11.03
CA GLY A 89 22.89 -10.00 -11.94
C GLY A 89 22.41 -11.37 -11.41
N ASP A 90 22.42 -11.56 -10.09
CA ASP A 90 22.03 -12.84 -9.47
C ASP A 90 20.56 -12.86 -8.97
N GLU A 91 19.77 -11.82 -9.25
CA GLU A 91 18.38 -11.76 -8.80
C GLU A 91 17.48 -12.73 -9.58
N ASN A 92 16.67 -13.49 -8.84
CA ASN A 92 15.62 -14.29 -9.45
C ASN A 92 14.43 -13.40 -9.83
N LYS A 93 14.06 -13.42 -11.12
CA LYS A 93 12.86 -12.72 -11.59
C LYS A 93 11.64 -13.46 -11.08
N VAL A 94 10.88 -12.86 -10.17
CA VAL A 94 9.66 -13.45 -9.63
C VAL A 94 8.46 -12.61 -10.05
N GLN A 95 7.57 -13.18 -10.86
CA GLN A 95 6.38 -12.49 -11.31
C GLN A 95 5.42 -12.19 -10.15
N ILE A 96 5.13 -13.17 -9.30
CA ILE A 96 4.28 -13.00 -8.11
C ILE A 96 5.13 -13.11 -6.85
N THR A 97 5.48 -11.97 -6.27
CA THR A 97 6.40 -11.89 -5.13
C THR A 97 5.72 -12.21 -3.79
N GLY A 98 6.51 -12.42 -2.74
CA GLY A 98 6.00 -12.53 -1.37
C GLY A 98 5.19 -11.30 -0.92
N TRP A 99 5.53 -10.10 -1.40
CA TRP A 99 4.85 -8.86 -1.04
C TRP A 99 3.38 -8.84 -1.45
N ILE A 100 3.10 -8.99 -2.76
CA ILE A 100 1.72 -9.04 -3.28
C ILE A 100 0.94 -10.26 -2.72
N THR A 101 1.64 -11.35 -2.39
CA THR A 101 1.04 -12.53 -1.74
C THR A 101 0.63 -12.22 -0.29
N ALA A 102 1.45 -11.48 0.46
CA ALA A 102 1.12 -11.02 1.81
C ALA A 102 -0.06 -10.05 1.79
N LEU A 103 -0.09 -9.11 0.83
CA LEU A 103 -1.24 -8.21 0.63
C LEU A 103 -2.53 -9.00 0.34
N SER A 104 -2.43 -10.04 -0.49
CA SER A 104 -3.57 -10.91 -0.82
C SER A 104 -4.08 -11.67 0.41
N ASN A 105 -3.19 -12.21 1.25
CA ASN A 105 -3.57 -12.84 2.52
C ASN A 105 -4.30 -11.85 3.44
N ALA A 106 -3.73 -10.66 3.63
CA ALA A 106 -4.34 -9.64 4.48
C ALA A 106 -5.74 -9.22 3.96
N LEU A 107 -5.92 -9.15 2.65
CA LEU A 107 -7.21 -8.86 2.03
C LEU A 107 -8.22 -9.99 2.26
N VAL A 108 -7.81 -11.25 2.09
CA VAL A 108 -8.65 -12.42 2.37
C VAL A 108 -9.10 -12.44 3.83
N ASP A 109 -8.17 -12.22 4.75
CA ASP A 109 -8.46 -12.22 6.19
C ASP A 109 -9.41 -11.07 6.56
N LYS A 110 -9.25 -9.89 5.95
CA LYS A 110 -10.14 -8.73 6.17
C LYS A 110 -11.55 -8.92 5.60
N LEU A 111 -11.67 -9.54 4.42
CA LEU A 111 -12.96 -9.77 3.76
C LEU A 111 -13.73 -10.97 4.34
N GLY A 112 -13.02 -11.94 4.89
CA GLY A 112 -13.56 -13.23 5.29
C GLY A 112 -13.92 -14.12 4.10
N ASN A 113 -14.20 -15.40 4.36
CA ASN A 113 -14.37 -16.42 3.32
C ASN A 113 -15.46 -16.08 2.30
N LYS A 114 -16.67 -15.70 2.76
CA LYS A 114 -17.83 -15.45 1.89
C LYS A 114 -17.58 -14.32 0.88
N ARG A 115 -16.99 -13.19 1.32
CA ARG A 115 -16.70 -12.07 0.41
C ARG A 115 -15.47 -12.35 -0.45
N THR A 116 -14.50 -13.11 0.07
CA THR A 116 -13.34 -13.55 -0.70
C THR A 116 -13.74 -14.37 -1.92
N GLU A 117 -14.74 -15.24 -1.80
CA GLU A 117 -15.24 -16.03 -2.93
C GLU A 117 -15.76 -15.16 -4.09
N THR A 118 -16.27 -13.96 -3.81
CA THR A 118 -16.73 -13.00 -4.83
C THR A 118 -15.60 -12.39 -5.68
N LEU A 119 -14.34 -12.62 -5.31
CA LEU A 119 -13.17 -12.17 -6.09
C LEU A 119 -12.77 -13.19 -7.18
N PHE A 120 -13.44 -14.33 -7.22
CA PHE A 120 -13.15 -15.42 -8.14
C PHE A 120 -14.36 -15.71 -9.03
N CYS A 121 -14.10 -16.04 -10.29
CA CYS A 121 -15.12 -16.55 -11.19
C CYS A 121 -15.45 -18.00 -10.80
N GLU A 122 -16.66 -18.47 -11.14
CA GLU A 122 -17.11 -19.85 -10.83
C GLU A 122 -16.13 -20.92 -11.35
N ASN A 123 -15.61 -20.73 -12.57
CA ASN A 123 -14.63 -21.63 -13.18
C ASN A 123 -13.30 -21.69 -12.41
N GLU A 124 -12.92 -20.61 -11.72
CA GLU A 124 -11.71 -20.57 -10.91
C GLU A 124 -11.92 -21.28 -9.57
N LEU A 125 -13.11 -21.16 -8.97
CA LEU A 125 -13.46 -21.84 -7.72
C LEU A 125 -13.54 -23.36 -7.90
N ALA A 126 -14.05 -23.83 -9.04
CA ALA A 126 -14.15 -25.25 -9.36
C ALA A 126 -12.79 -25.98 -9.43
N HIS A 127 -11.71 -25.25 -9.73
CA HIS A 127 -10.37 -25.82 -9.92
C HIS A 127 -9.38 -25.54 -8.77
N VAL A 128 -9.80 -24.84 -7.71
CA VAL A 128 -8.90 -24.38 -6.65
C VAL A 128 -9.37 -24.82 -5.26
N PRO A 129 -8.99 -26.03 -4.80
CA PRO A 129 -9.43 -26.55 -3.51
C PRO A 129 -8.68 -25.95 -2.31
N ASP A 130 -7.44 -25.49 -2.48
CA ASP A 130 -6.55 -25.10 -1.37
C ASP A 130 -6.44 -23.57 -1.17
N LYS A 131 -6.35 -23.14 0.09
CA LYS A 131 -6.19 -21.74 0.51
C LYS A 131 -4.96 -21.09 -0.13
N LYS A 132 -3.82 -21.79 -0.18
CA LYS A 132 -2.57 -21.24 -0.75
C LYS A 132 -2.72 -20.91 -2.24
N THR A 133 -3.39 -21.79 -2.98
CA THR A 133 -3.65 -21.60 -4.41
C THR A 133 -4.64 -20.46 -4.64
N LYS A 134 -5.67 -20.31 -3.81
CA LYS A 134 -6.60 -19.15 -3.87
C LYS A 134 -5.86 -17.83 -3.66
N VAL A 135 -4.99 -17.77 -2.65
CA VAL A 135 -4.18 -16.58 -2.35
C VAL A 135 -3.24 -16.25 -3.51
N THR A 136 -2.59 -17.25 -4.09
CA THR A 136 -1.69 -17.06 -5.24
C THR A 136 -2.45 -16.56 -6.47
N LEU A 137 -3.66 -17.07 -6.70
CA LEU A 137 -4.52 -16.62 -7.79
C LEU A 137 -4.99 -15.17 -7.56
N LEU A 138 -5.38 -14.84 -6.34
CA LEU A 138 -5.73 -13.47 -5.96
C LEU A 138 -4.55 -12.52 -6.15
N ALA A 139 -3.35 -12.92 -5.73
CA ALA A 139 -2.13 -12.14 -5.92
C ALA A 139 -1.88 -11.82 -7.40
N ARG A 140 -2.14 -12.78 -8.30
CA ARG A 140 -2.06 -12.56 -9.74
C ARG A 140 -3.12 -11.58 -10.25
N LYS A 141 -4.34 -11.63 -9.72
CA LYS A 141 -5.41 -10.66 -10.05
C LYS A 141 -5.04 -9.25 -9.57
N LEU A 142 -4.50 -9.14 -8.36
CA LEU A 142 -4.05 -7.85 -7.79
C LEU A 142 -2.87 -7.26 -8.57
N ASP A 143 -1.89 -8.07 -8.97
CA ASP A 143 -0.76 -7.65 -9.82
C ASP A 143 -1.24 -7.11 -11.19
N LYS A 144 -2.15 -7.85 -11.85
CA LYS A 144 -2.79 -7.39 -13.09
C LYS A 144 -3.53 -6.07 -12.90
N LEU A 145 -4.35 -5.97 -11.86
CA LEU A 145 -5.12 -4.76 -11.59
C LEU A 145 -4.19 -3.57 -11.28
N ALA A 146 -3.15 -3.77 -10.47
CA ALA A 146 -2.16 -2.73 -10.16
C ALA A 146 -1.45 -2.22 -11.43
N SER A 147 -1.15 -3.12 -12.37
CA SER A 147 -0.60 -2.77 -13.68
C SER A 147 -1.59 -1.93 -14.50
N CYS A 148 -2.87 -2.34 -14.59
CA CYS A 148 -3.92 -1.56 -15.26
C CYS A 148 -4.13 -0.18 -14.63
N LEU A 149 -4.02 -0.08 -13.30
CA LEU A 149 -4.15 1.16 -12.54
C LEU A 149 -2.90 2.07 -12.61
N LYS A 150 -1.90 1.71 -13.43
CA LYS A 150 -0.63 2.44 -13.56
C LYS A 150 0.05 2.64 -12.20
N LEU A 151 0.01 1.60 -11.37
CA LEU A 151 0.67 1.54 -10.07
C LEU A 151 2.03 0.84 -10.15
N SER A 152 2.57 0.58 -11.34
CA SER A 152 3.95 0.07 -11.47
C SER A 152 4.98 1.20 -11.28
N THR A 153 6.10 0.87 -10.62
CA THR A 153 7.28 1.74 -10.51
C THR A 153 8.15 1.72 -11.77
N PHE A 154 7.85 0.84 -12.72
CA PHE A 154 8.57 0.69 -13.99
C PHE A 154 7.63 0.94 -15.18
N ASP A 155 8.17 1.48 -16.27
CA ASP A 155 7.45 1.58 -17.54
C ASP A 155 7.44 0.25 -18.31
N GLU A 156 6.74 0.22 -19.45
CA GLU A 156 6.65 -0.95 -20.34
C GLU A 156 8.02 -1.35 -20.94
N LYS A 157 8.99 -0.44 -20.94
CA LYS A 157 10.36 -0.66 -21.40
C LYS A 157 11.28 -1.15 -20.27
N GLY A 158 10.77 -1.26 -19.03
CA GLY A 158 11.53 -1.65 -17.85
C GLY A 158 12.33 -0.52 -17.19
N ASN A 159 12.13 0.74 -17.59
CA ASN A 159 12.79 1.88 -16.96
C ASN A 159 12.12 2.24 -15.64
N TYR A 160 12.93 2.55 -14.63
CA TYR A 160 12.42 3.00 -13.34
C TYR A 160 11.85 4.42 -13.43
N LYS A 161 10.58 4.58 -13.05
CA LYS A 161 9.82 5.85 -13.11
C LYS A 161 9.83 6.62 -11.79
N GLY A 162 10.37 6.01 -10.72
CA GLY A 162 10.32 6.54 -9.37
C GLY A 162 9.45 5.73 -8.43
N LYS A 163 9.49 6.11 -7.15
CA LYS A 163 8.75 5.47 -6.07
C LYS A 163 7.26 5.84 -6.17
N LEU A 164 6.37 4.86 -6.01
CA LEU A 164 4.96 5.11 -5.79
C LEU A 164 4.79 5.86 -4.48
N LEU A 165 4.15 7.02 -4.57
CA LEU A 165 3.74 7.81 -3.44
C LEU A 165 2.29 7.48 -3.08
N PRO A 166 1.86 7.76 -1.84
CA PRO A 166 0.44 7.64 -1.47
C PRO A 166 -0.45 8.51 -2.34
N VAL A 167 -1.66 8.02 -2.62
CA VAL A 167 -2.64 8.75 -3.42
C VAL A 167 -3.26 9.87 -2.57
N SER A 168 -3.38 11.06 -3.15
CA SER A 168 -4.11 12.15 -2.52
C SER A 168 -5.62 11.91 -2.59
N HIS A 169 -6.27 12.00 -1.43
CA HIS A 169 -7.72 11.85 -1.30
C HIS A 169 -8.50 13.15 -1.51
N SER A 170 -7.81 14.28 -1.70
CA SER A 170 -8.41 15.62 -1.82
C SER A 170 -9.56 15.71 -2.83
N ARG A 171 -9.52 14.93 -3.93
CA ARG A 171 -10.57 14.91 -4.96
C ARG A 171 -11.78 14.03 -4.62
N ILE A 172 -11.66 13.17 -3.62
CA ILE A 172 -12.70 12.24 -3.19
C ILE A 172 -13.11 12.48 -1.74
N GLU A 173 -12.76 13.64 -1.19
CA GLU A 173 -13.25 14.07 0.11
C GLU A 173 -14.78 14.19 0.08
N PRO A 174 -15.45 13.81 1.18
CA PRO A 174 -16.90 13.93 1.27
C PRO A 174 -17.31 15.40 1.17
N ALA A 175 -18.40 15.67 0.46
CA ALA A 175 -19.05 16.98 0.49
C ALA A 175 -19.76 17.15 1.83
N TYR A 176 -19.24 18.03 2.68
CA TYR A 176 -19.86 18.35 3.96
C TYR A 176 -21.07 19.27 3.74
N VAL A 177 -22.26 18.77 4.04
CA VAL A 177 -23.47 19.61 4.13
C VAL A 177 -23.69 19.93 5.61
N ILE A 178 -23.33 21.14 6.01
CA ILE A 178 -23.70 21.66 7.33
C ILE A 178 -25.16 22.08 7.25
N CYS A 179 -26.07 21.27 7.81
CA CYS A 179 -27.44 21.73 8.03
C CYS A 179 -27.44 22.72 9.19
N PRO A 180 -28.07 23.90 9.07
CA PRO A 180 -28.28 24.76 10.23
C PRO A 180 -29.13 24.02 11.27
N PRO A 181 -28.85 24.19 12.58
CA PRO A 181 -29.75 23.71 13.62
C PRO A 181 -31.11 24.38 13.42
N SER A 182 -32.16 23.56 13.39
CA SER A 182 -33.58 23.95 13.33
C SER A 182 -33.99 24.74 14.56
#